data_AF-A0A9Q8L8Y9-F1
#
_entry.id   AF-A0A9Q8L8Y9-F1
#
_cell.length_a   1.000
_cell.length_b   1.000
_cell.length_c   1.000
_cell.angle_alpha   90.00
_cell.angle_beta   90.00
_cell.angle_gamma   90.00
#
_symmetry.space_group_name_H-M   'P 1'
#
loop_
_entity.id
_entity.type
_entity.pdbx_description
1 polymer ?
#
loop_
_entity_poly.entity_id
_entity_poly.type
_entity_poly.pdbx_seq_one_letter_code
_entity_poly.pdbx_strand_id
1 'polypeptide(L)'
;MIAALLLQPVLSEGEGGAMEAVIGAVLERLNRTSGIVCHEETIGDYATFLNLQKNISGNEANRPGCTYQMVDTEYFLAPLVEAYFLKTETGRSRSQAFFATKATTDFGNAGLTYGELFSINIEAIINMTTPFAQPGGQTKENLIHLQDGEVVGQWRDSTYGIGGGRIPYDVNTALVPAALHAIGNLATANFFPAHPSWSETATTSAQIWQDNPLAFFRITIPPADANSLVQTYATTINLSPSLSIPSITDAITFHALALDGNNNQPLVHIMNTDDCFRLFLLNSTTDSQLTPFLNQTATNILAPFPVGLSNPVGLLIANPAYGGDAVYAASFTNNAYHGTVVWIWQMAMMGAGLERQLVRCGEGEGEVPGFCGDEGVRGNVLAAYNHLWDLIEMNEAYINNEVWSWVFQDGDFTFEALGGFAAAGGVGSNRE
;
A
#
# COMPACT_ATOMS: atom_id res chain seq x y z
N MET A 1 -8.81 -0.46 7.30
CA MET A 1 -9.15 0.74 6.49
C MET A 1 -9.17 0.45 4.99
N ILE A 2 -8.16 -0.20 4.42
CA ILE A 2 -8.13 -0.61 3.00
C ILE A 2 -9.41 -1.33 2.56
N ALA A 3 -9.83 -2.36 3.30
CA ALA A 3 -11.08 -3.07 3.02
C ALA A 3 -12.30 -2.15 3.02
N ALA A 4 -12.36 -1.15 3.91
CA ALA A 4 -13.47 -0.20 3.95
C ALA A 4 -13.48 0.73 2.72
N LEU A 5 -12.31 1.14 2.22
CA LEU A 5 -12.21 1.91 0.98
C LEU A 5 -12.63 1.09 -0.24
N LEU A 6 -12.20 -0.17 -0.34
CA LEU A 6 -12.52 -1.05 -1.47
C LEU A 6 -13.98 -1.50 -1.47
N LEU A 7 -14.53 -1.79 -0.29
CA LEU A 7 -15.87 -2.35 -0.12
C LEU A 7 -16.94 -1.31 0.24
N GLN A 8 -16.60 -0.01 0.26
CA GLN A 8 -17.54 1.05 0.60
C GLN A 8 -18.91 0.90 -0.10
N PRO A 9 -19.00 0.55 -1.41
CA PRO A 9 -20.30 0.41 -2.08
C PRO A 9 -21.23 -0.67 -1.50
N VAL A 10 -20.70 -1.63 -0.74
CA VAL A 10 -21.46 -2.76 -0.17
C VAL A 10 -21.47 -2.77 1.36
N LEU A 11 -20.66 -1.94 2.02
CA LEU A 11 -20.66 -1.80 3.46
C LEU A 11 -21.85 -0.96 3.94
N SER A 12 -22.39 -1.29 5.12
CA SER A 12 -23.48 -0.52 5.70
C SER A 12 -23.02 0.88 6.12
N GLU A 13 -23.83 1.88 5.78
CA GLU A 13 -23.64 3.29 6.15
C GLU A 13 -24.59 3.70 7.29
N GLY A 14 -24.30 4.85 7.91
CA GLY A 14 -25.11 5.46 8.97
C GLY A 14 -24.70 5.04 10.38
N GLU A 15 -25.51 5.45 11.36
CA GLU A 15 -25.26 5.17 12.77
C GLU A 15 -25.22 3.66 13.04
N GLY A 16 -24.09 3.18 13.60
CA GLY A 16 -23.86 1.75 13.82
C GLY A 16 -23.57 0.95 12.55
N GLY A 17 -23.45 1.60 11.39
CA GLY A 17 -23.00 0.97 10.15
C GLY A 17 -21.51 0.64 10.16
N ALA A 18 -21.10 -0.26 9.26
CA ALA A 18 -19.73 -0.73 9.15
C ALA A 18 -18.73 0.42 8.86
N MET A 19 -19.11 1.42 8.05
CA MET A 19 -18.25 2.56 7.75
C MET A 19 -17.92 3.39 9.01
N GLU A 20 -18.93 3.76 9.80
CA GLU A 20 -18.74 4.47 11.07
C GLU A 20 -17.99 3.61 12.10
N ALA A 21 -18.25 2.30 12.14
CA ALA A 21 -17.57 1.38 13.05
C ALA A 21 -16.06 1.28 12.77
N VAL A 22 -15.66 1.20 11.49
CA VAL A 22 -14.23 1.16 11.11
C VAL A 22 -13.53 2.46 11.50
N ILE A 23 -14.11 3.61 11.17
CA ILE A 23 -13.50 4.92 11.48
C ILE A 23 -13.44 5.12 13.00
N GLY A 24 -14.50 4.78 13.72
CA GLY A 24 -14.56 4.88 15.18
C GLY A 24 -13.51 4.00 15.85
N ALA A 25 -13.37 2.75 15.41
CA ALA A 25 -12.38 1.82 15.96
C ALA A 25 -10.93 2.30 15.82
N VAL A 26 -10.61 2.99 14.71
CA VAL A 26 -9.30 3.61 14.46
C VAL A 26 -9.09 4.80 15.40
N LEU A 27 -10.06 5.72 15.50
CA LEU A 27 -9.96 6.90 16.35
C LEU A 27 -9.83 6.53 17.83
N GLU A 28 -10.60 5.53 18.29
CA GLU A 28 -10.53 4.98 19.65
C GLU A 28 -9.11 4.51 20.04
N ARG A 29 -8.34 4.00 19.08
CA ARG A 29 -6.98 3.44 19.28
C ARG A 29 -5.85 4.34 18.80
N LEU A 30 -6.14 5.58 18.41
CA LEU A 30 -5.11 6.54 18.01
C LEU A 30 -4.19 6.84 19.19
N ASN A 31 -2.88 6.96 18.96
CA ASN A 31 -1.99 7.51 19.97
C ASN A 31 -2.22 9.03 20.07
N ARG A 32 -2.90 9.50 21.11
CA ARG A 32 -3.20 10.92 21.33
C ARG A 32 -1.99 11.85 21.45
N THR A 33 -0.78 11.32 21.63
CA THR A 33 0.44 12.12 21.75
C THR A 33 1.14 12.26 20.40
N SER A 34 1.27 11.16 19.65
CA SER A 34 1.97 11.16 18.36
C SER A 34 1.07 11.38 17.16
N GLY A 35 -0.24 11.14 17.29
CA GLY A 35 -1.20 11.13 16.18
C GLY A 35 -1.06 9.93 15.25
N ILE A 36 -0.26 8.92 15.61
CA ILE A 36 -0.11 7.67 14.85
C ILE A 36 -1.26 6.72 15.17
N VAL A 37 -1.75 6.05 14.14
CA VAL A 37 -2.83 5.06 14.25
C VAL A 37 -2.27 3.72 14.71
N CYS A 38 -2.98 3.06 15.61
CA CYS A 38 -2.67 1.69 16.04
C CYS A 38 -2.74 0.73 14.86
N HIS A 39 -1.65 -0.02 14.63
CA HIS A 39 -1.58 -1.03 13.59
C HIS A 39 -2.22 -2.35 14.04
N GLU A 40 -1.78 -2.88 15.19
CA GLU A 40 -2.31 -4.09 15.80
C GLU A 40 -2.63 -3.85 17.27
N GLU A 41 -3.74 -4.43 17.71
CA GLU A 41 -4.08 -4.46 19.12
C GLU A 41 -3.56 -5.74 19.79
N THR A 42 -2.98 -5.57 20.97
CA THR A 42 -2.72 -6.69 21.87
C THR A 42 -3.81 -6.70 22.93
N ILE A 43 -4.55 -7.80 23.08
CA ILE A 43 -5.66 -7.91 24.03
C ILE A 43 -5.55 -9.17 24.89
N GLY A 44 -6.30 -9.20 26.00
CA GLY A 44 -6.43 -10.38 26.87
C GLY A 44 -5.14 -10.77 27.60
N ASP A 45 -4.95 -12.08 27.81
CA ASP A 45 -3.82 -12.62 28.58
C ASP A 45 -2.47 -12.32 27.92
N TYR A 46 -2.43 -12.21 26.59
CA TYR A 46 -1.20 -11.85 25.88
C TYR A 46 -0.79 -10.40 26.16
N ALA A 47 -1.75 -9.45 26.19
CA ALA A 47 -1.49 -8.08 26.63
C ALA A 47 -0.98 -8.04 28.07
N THR A 48 -1.58 -8.85 28.95
CA THR A 48 -1.16 -8.99 30.34
C THR A 48 0.28 -9.46 30.47
N PHE A 49 0.64 -10.49 29.70
CA PHE A 49 2.00 -11.01 29.63
C PHE A 49 3.01 -9.95 29.17
N LEU A 50 2.73 -9.24 28.08
CA LEU A 50 3.62 -8.18 27.56
C LEU A 50 3.75 -7.02 28.55
N ASN A 51 2.67 -6.61 29.20
CA ASN A 51 2.68 -5.56 30.20
C ASN A 51 3.52 -5.95 31.42
N LEU A 52 3.43 -7.20 31.89
CA LEU A 52 4.28 -7.70 32.98
C LEU A 52 5.76 -7.72 32.60
N GLN A 53 6.11 -8.04 31.35
CA GLN A 53 7.49 -7.93 30.85
C GLN A 53 8.01 -6.48 30.86
N LYS A 54 7.11 -5.51 30.69
CA LYS A 54 7.39 -4.07 30.82
C LYS A 54 7.33 -3.57 32.27
N ASN A 55 7.26 -4.46 33.26
CA ASN A 55 7.09 -4.16 34.69
C ASN A 55 5.80 -3.38 35.03
N ILE A 56 4.79 -3.43 34.16
CA ILE A 56 3.45 -2.92 34.44
C ILE A 56 2.69 -4.02 35.19
N SER A 57 2.12 -3.70 36.36
CA SER A 57 1.52 -4.69 37.28
C SER A 57 0.16 -4.26 37.81
N GLY A 58 -0.52 -5.16 38.53
CA GLY A 58 -1.86 -4.92 39.05
C GLY A 58 -2.90 -4.84 37.92
N ASN A 59 -3.96 -4.05 38.12
CA ASN A 59 -5.04 -3.92 37.13
C ASN A 59 -4.56 -3.30 35.82
N GLU A 60 -3.52 -2.45 35.84
CA GLU A 60 -2.93 -1.85 34.63
C GLU A 60 -2.30 -2.91 33.71
N ALA A 61 -1.88 -4.07 34.24
CA ALA A 61 -1.35 -5.13 33.40
C ALA A 61 -2.42 -5.68 32.44
N ASN A 62 -3.70 -5.65 32.80
CA ASN A 62 -4.78 -6.20 31.99
C ASN A 62 -5.21 -5.28 30.83
N ARG A 63 -4.61 -4.09 30.71
CA ARG A 63 -4.99 -3.11 29.69
C ARG A 63 -4.56 -3.57 28.31
N PRO A 64 -5.38 -3.31 27.27
CA PRO A 64 -4.98 -3.61 25.92
C PRO A 64 -3.79 -2.74 25.49
N GLY A 65 -2.99 -3.27 24.59
CA GLY A 65 -1.85 -2.60 23.97
C GLY A 65 -2.11 -2.32 22.50
N CYS A 66 -1.30 -1.42 21.93
CA CYS A 66 -1.29 -1.13 20.50
C CYS A 66 0.15 -0.98 20.00
N THR A 67 0.39 -1.44 18.79
CA THR A 67 1.63 -1.26 18.04
C THR A 67 1.53 0.01 17.18
N TYR A 68 2.61 0.80 17.13
CA TYR A 68 2.64 2.13 16.48
C TYR A 68 3.92 2.35 15.65
N GLN A 69 4.64 1.29 15.31
CA GLN A 69 5.88 1.33 14.54
C GLN A 69 5.65 1.59 13.05
N MET A 70 4.43 1.35 12.56
CA MET A 70 4.09 1.53 11.17
C MET A 70 4.06 3.00 10.76
N VAL A 71 4.43 3.26 9.51
CA VAL A 71 4.48 4.58 8.88
C VAL A 71 3.54 4.66 7.67
N ASP A 72 2.57 3.76 7.57
CA ASP A 72 1.56 3.71 6.51
C ASP A 72 0.14 3.97 7.05
N THR A 73 -0.15 3.46 8.24
CA THR A 73 -1.50 3.24 8.74
C THR A 73 -2.23 4.56 8.99
N GLU A 74 -1.54 5.58 9.48
CA GLU A 74 -2.06 6.91 9.74
C GLU A 74 -2.58 7.61 8.46
N TYR A 75 -1.99 7.32 7.31
CA TYR A 75 -2.31 7.98 6.05
C TYR A 75 -3.60 7.46 5.40
N PHE A 76 -4.17 6.35 5.87
CA PHE A 76 -5.46 5.86 5.38
C PHE A 76 -6.68 6.54 6.03
N LEU A 77 -6.53 7.16 7.20
CA LEU A 77 -7.66 7.70 7.94
C LEU A 77 -8.32 8.88 7.23
N ALA A 78 -7.54 9.86 6.76
CA ALA A 78 -8.09 11.02 6.06
C ALA A 78 -8.78 10.64 4.73
N PRO A 79 -8.20 9.81 3.85
CA PRO A 79 -8.90 9.31 2.66
C PRO A 79 -10.21 8.58 2.97
N LEU A 80 -10.25 7.76 4.04
CA LEU A 80 -11.46 7.06 4.45
C LEU A 80 -12.54 8.01 4.98
N VAL A 81 -12.15 9.00 5.78
CA VAL A 81 -13.05 10.03 6.29
C VAL A 81 -13.62 10.86 5.13
N GLU A 82 -12.78 11.26 4.16
CA GLU A 82 -13.22 11.98 2.97
C GLU A 82 -14.19 11.12 2.13
N ALA A 83 -13.84 9.86 1.87
CA ALA A 83 -14.64 8.94 1.07
C ALA A 83 -16.05 8.73 1.64
N TYR A 84 -16.20 8.69 2.96
CA TYR A 84 -17.50 8.54 3.60
C TYR A 84 -18.16 9.88 3.93
N PHE A 85 -17.57 10.69 4.81
CA PHE A 85 -18.20 11.87 5.40
C PHE A 85 -18.31 13.06 4.45
N LEU A 86 -17.49 13.12 3.39
CA LEU A 86 -17.57 14.19 2.39
C LEU A 86 -18.32 13.76 1.12
N LYS A 87 -18.06 12.53 0.63
CA LYS A 87 -18.57 12.10 -0.69
C LYS A 87 -19.96 11.43 -0.64
N THR A 88 -20.41 10.90 0.50
CA THR A 88 -21.74 10.28 0.61
C THR A 88 -22.78 11.21 1.24
N GLU A 89 -24.06 11.06 0.89
CA GLU A 89 -25.15 11.81 1.52
C GLU A 89 -25.34 11.40 2.99
N THR A 90 -25.33 10.10 3.27
CA THR A 90 -25.44 9.54 4.62
C THR A 90 -24.33 10.09 5.52
N GLY A 91 -23.08 9.99 5.09
CA GLY A 91 -21.92 10.48 5.85
C GLY A 91 -22.01 11.98 6.13
N ARG A 92 -22.35 12.82 5.13
CA ARG A 92 -22.52 14.26 5.34
C ARG A 92 -23.54 14.58 6.43
N SER A 93 -24.67 13.87 6.47
CA SER A 93 -25.71 14.06 7.50
C SER A 93 -25.27 13.60 8.89
N ARG A 94 -24.35 12.62 8.96
CA ARG A 94 -23.86 11.99 10.20
C ARG A 94 -22.64 12.65 10.80
N SER A 95 -21.87 13.39 10.00
CA SER A 95 -20.57 13.96 10.38
C SER A 95 -20.56 14.64 11.75
N GLN A 96 -21.45 15.61 11.99
CA GLN A 96 -21.48 16.35 13.25
C GLN A 96 -21.71 15.45 14.47
N ALA A 97 -22.67 14.52 14.39
CA ALA A 97 -22.98 13.62 15.49
C ALA A 97 -21.85 12.63 15.73
N PHE A 98 -21.28 12.06 14.66
CA PHE A 98 -20.18 11.10 14.75
C PHE A 98 -18.94 11.72 15.40
N PHE A 99 -18.47 12.87 14.91
CA PHE A 99 -17.26 13.51 15.45
C PHE A 99 -17.43 14.10 16.86
N ALA A 100 -18.66 14.29 17.33
CA ALA A 100 -18.96 14.66 18.71
C ALA A 100 -18.92 13.45 19.69
N THR A 101 -18.84 12.22 19.17
CA THR A 101 -18.74 11.01 19.99
C THR A 101 -17.46 11.04 20.80
N LYS A 102 -17.58 10.75 22.10
CA LYS A 102 -16.41 10.64 22.99
C LYS A 102 -15.86 9.24 22.94
N ALA A 103 -14.54 9.13 22.85
CA ALA A 103 -13.83 7.87 22.97
C ALA A 103 -14.07 7.28 24.37
N THR A 104 -14.27 5.96 24.39
CA THR A 104 -14.63 5.20 25.60
C THR A 104 -13.75 3.97 25.83
N THR A 105 -13.01 3.54 24.82
CA THR A 105 -12.14 2.36 24.93
C THR A 105 -10.90 2.65 25.78
N ASP A 106 -10.35 1.60 26.38
CA ASP A 106 -9.22 1.70 27.32
C ASP A 106 -7.85 1.78 26.61
N PHE A 107 -7.73 2.69 25.65
CA PHE A 107 -6.48 3.01 24.95
C PHE A 107 -5.92 4.40 25.32
N GLY A 108 -6.41 5.00 26.41
CA GLY A 108 -5.93 6.29 26.92
C GLY A 108 -6.60 7.53 26.32
N ASN A 109 -7.64 7.34 25.51
CA ASN A 109 -8.37 8.39 24.80
C ASN A 109 -9.68 8.81 25.48
N ALA A 110 -10.05 8.17 26.59
CA ALA A 110 -11.31 8.39 27.28
C ALA A 110 -11.60 9.89 27.50
N GLY A 111 -12.78 10.32 27.02
CA GLY A 111 -13.27 11.68 27.17
C GLY A 111 -12.91 12.65 26.04
N LEU A 112 -11.94 12.33 25.18
CA LEU A 112 -11.68 13.05 23.93
C LEU A 112 -12.76 12.71 22.90
N THR A 113 -13.13 13.68 22.08
CA THR A 113 -14.03 13.47 20.95
C THR A 113 -13.30 12.86 19.76
N TYR A 114 -14.03 12.16 18.91
CA TYR A 114 -13.52 11.67 17.62
C TYR A 114 -13.00 12.80 16.73
N GLY A 115 -13.60 14.00 16.80
CA GLY A 115 -13.08 15.19 16.11
C GLY A 115 -11.72 15.66 16.64
N GLU A 116 -11.53 15.68 17.96
CA GLU A 116 -10.23 16.02 18.57
C GLU A 116 -9.16 14.99 18.18
N LEU A 117 -9.45 13.70 18.27
CA LEU A 117 -8.53 12.63 17.87
C LEU A 117 -8.17 12.72 16.39
N PHE A 118 -9.16 12.97 15.53
CA PHE A 118 -8.89 13.14 14.11
C PHE A 118 -8.00 14.36 13.83
N SER A 119 -8.21 15.47 14.56
CA SER A 119 -7.39 16.67 14.42
C SER A 119 -5.94 16.43 14.86
N ILE A 120 -5.71 15.63 15.92
CA ILE A 120 -4.37 15.20 16.35
C ILE A 120 -3.67 14.40 15.25
N ASN A 121 -4.38 13.48 14.58
CA ASN A 121 -3.82 12.73 13.46
C ASN A 121 -3.45 13.64 12.28
N ILE A 122 -4.32 14.59 11.92
CA ILE A 122 -4.06 15.52 10.82
C ILE A 122 -2.86 16.42 11.11
N GLU A 123 -2.73 16.92 12.34
CA GLU A 123 -1.57 17.72 12.75
C GLU A 123 -0.27 16.91 12.62
N ALA A 124 -0.27 15.64 13.03
CA ALA A 124 0.87 14.75 12.87
C ALA A 124 1.26 14.55 11.40
N ILE A 125 0.29 14.26 10.52
CA ILE A 125 0.54 14.09 9.08
C ILE A 125 1.13 15.36 8.46
N ILE A 126 0.58 16.54 8.76
CA ILE A 126 1.11 17.81 8.24
C ILE A 126 2.55 18.03 8.73
N ASN A 127 2.83 17.77 10.00
CA ASN A 127 4.17 17.94 10.56
C ASN A 127 5.19 16.98 9.95
N MET A 128 4.85 15.69 9.81
CA MET A 128 5.75 14.67 9.23
C MET A 128 6.07 14.93 7.76
N THR A 129 5.15 15.55 7.03
CA THR A 129 5.27 15.76 5.58
C THR A 129 5.84 17.12 5.20
N THR A 130 5.90 18.07 6.14
CA THR A 130 6.44 19.43 5.96
C THR A 130 7.89 19.44 5.47
N PRO A 131 8.83 18.62 6.00
CA PRO A 131 10.23 18.67 5.58
C PRO A 131 10.44 18.39 4.09
N PHE A 132 9.65 17.51 3.49
CA PHE A 132 9.73 17.25 2.05
C PHE A 132 9.03 18.33 1.22
N ALA A 133 7.96 18.93 1.74
CA ALA A 133 7.16 19.92 1.03
C ALA A 133 7.78 21.33 1.03
N GLN A 134 8.71 21.63 1.95
CA GLN A 134 9.35 22.95 2.02
C GLN A 134 10.25 23.22 0.79
N PRO A 135 10.53 24.49 0.46
CA PRO A 135 11.43 24.84 -0.66
C PRO A 135 12.81 24.18 -0.53
N GLY A 136 13.21 23.40 -1.52
CA GLY A 136 14.47 22.64 -1.51
C GLY A 136 14.44 21.38 -0.63
N GLY A 137 13.28 21.04 -0.08
CA GLY A 137 13.07 19.88 0.80
C GLY A 137 12.89 18.56 0.07
N GLN A 138 12.75 18.55 -1.26
CA GLN A 138 12.50 17.35 -2.07
C GLN A 138 13.79 16.50 -2.21
N THR A 139 14.27 15.96 -1.09
CA THR A 139 15.46 15.12 -0.99
C THR A 139 15.10 13.78 -0.38
N LYS A 140 15.98 12.77 -0.55
CA LYS A 140 15.76 11.42 -0.04
C LYS A 140 15.61 11.41 1.48
N GLU A 141 16.35 12.27 2.18
CA GLU A 141 16.38 12.35 3.64
C GLU A 141 15.04 12.80 4.23
N ASN A 142 14.28 13.60 3.48
CA ASN A 142 12.98 14.12 3.92
C ASN A 142 11.79 13.25 3.49
N LEU A 143 12.02 12.14 2.79
CA LEU A 143 10.98 11.13 2.59
C LEU A 143 10.56 10.52 3.93
N ILE A 144 9.45 9.78 3.97
CA ILE A 144 9.04 9.02 5.15
C ILE A 144 9.89 7.75 5.23
N HIS A 145 10.56 7.57 6.37
CA HIS A 145 11.39 6.41 6.69
C HIS A 145 10.68 5.53 7.72
N LEU A 146 11.01 4.25 7.74
CA LEU A 146 10.69 3.39 8.90
C LEU A 146 11.33 3.99 10.15
N GLN A 147 10.66 3.84 11.30
CA GLN A 147 11.15 4.35 12.58
C GLN A 147 12.55 3.81 12.91
N ASP A 148 13.32 4.61 13.65
CA ASP A 148 14.69 4.25 14.00
C ASP A 148 14.74 2.96 14.84
N GLY A 149 15.56 2.01 14.39
CA GLY A 149 15.70 0.70 15.03
C GLY A 149 14.68 -0.34 14.57
N GLU A 150 13.63 0.07 13.86
CA GLU A 150 12.61 -0.84 13.34
C GLU A 150 13.04 -1.45 11.99
N VAL A 151 12.74 -2.73 11.81
CA VAL A 151 13.03 -3.51 10.60
C VAL A 151 11.78 -3.76 9.74
N VAL A 152 10.62 -3.38 10.27
CA VAL A 152 9.30 -3.42 9.62
C VAL A 152 8.60 -2.08 9.89
N GLY A 153 7.59 -1.75 9.09
CA GLY A 153 6.85 -0.49 9.32
C GLY A 153 5.90 -0.07 8.19
N GLN A 154 5.55 -0.96 7.28
CA GLN A 154 4.37 -0.81 6.41
C GLN A 154 3.78 -2.19 6.14
N TRP A 155 2.63 -2.26 5.46
CA TRP A 155 1.83 -3.48 5.26
C TRP A 155 2.62 -4.76 4.95
N ARG A 156 3.74 -4.69 4.23
CA ARG A 156 4.73 -5.79 4.08
C ARG A 156 5.56 -5.96 5.35
N ASP A 157 4.90 -6.22 6.47
CA ASP A 157 5.41 -6.21 7.84
C ASP A 157 6.29 -7.42 8.21
N SER A 158 6.94 -8.05 7.23
CA SER A 158 7.95 -9.08 7.45
C SER A 158 9.35 -8.47 7.37
N THR A 159 10.34 -9.05 8.07
CA THR A 159 11.74 -8.55 8.10
C THR A 159 12.33 -8.30 6.71
N TYR A 160 11.98 -9.13 5.72
CA TYR A 160 12.42 -8.98 4.33
C TYR A 160 11.33 -8.45 3.39
N GLY A 161 10.16 -8.06 3.90
CA GLY A 161 8.99 -7.68 3.12
C GLY A 161 9.23 -6.52 2.16
N ILE A 162 10.15 -5.61 2.49
CA ILE A 162 10.65 -4.55 1.60
C ILE A 162 12.15 -4.66 1.32
N GLY A 163 12.71 -5.87 1.39
CA GLY A 163 14.11 -6.15 1.04
C GLY A 163 15.13 -5.51 1.98
N GLY A 164 14.73 -5.25 3.23
CA GLY A 164 15.51 -4.48 4.21
C GLY A 164 15.57 -2.98 3.92
N GLY A 165 14.74 -2.49 3.00
CA GLY A 165 14.59 -1.05 2.72
C GLY A 165 14.16 -0.27 3.95
N ARG A 166 14.46 1.03 3.94
CA ARG A 166 14.09 1.96 5.02
C ARG A 166 13.12 3.04 4.59
N ILE A 167 12.93 3.22 3.29
CA ILE A 167 12.06 4.25 2.72
C ILE A 167 11.05 3.55 1.79
N PRO A 168 9.82 3.26 2.25
CA PRO A 168 8.85 2.49 1.48
C PRO A 168 8.27 3.27 0.29
N TYR A 169 8.09 2.58 -0.83
CA TYR A 169 7.59 3.17 -2.07
C TYR A 169 6.12 3.62 -1.99
N ASP A 170 5.25 2.74 -1.53
CA ASP A 170 3.80 2.95 -1.41
C ASP A 170 3.47 4.15 -0.51
N VAL A 171 4.12 4.22 0.65
CA VAL A 171 3.94 5.32 1.62
C VAL A 171 4.26 6.66 0.98
N ASN A 172 5.44 6.75 0.36
CA ASN A 172 5.99 8.01 -0.15
C ASN A 172 5.36 8.47 -1.47
N THR A 173 4.88 7.54 -2.30
CA THR A 173 4.39 7.86 -3.65
C THR A 173 2.87 7.78 -3.78
N ALA A 174 2.18 7.20 -2.80
CA ALA A 174 0.72 7.07 -2.82
C ALA A 174 0.05 7.54 -1.52
N LEU A 175 0.42 6.96 -0.37
CA LEU A 175 -0.34 7.19 0.87
C LEU A 175 -0.22 8.62 1.39
N VAL A 176 1.00 9.14 1.49
CA VAL A 176 1.25 10.53 1.92
C VAL A 176 0.52 11.55 1.04
N PRO A 177 0.70 11.58 -0.30
CA PRO A 177 -0.04 12.52 -1.14
C PRO A 177 -1.55 12.30 -1.09
N ALA A 178 -2.05 11.07 -0.97
CA ALA A 178 -3.49 10.81 -0.86
C ALA A 178 -4.08 11.37 0.43
N ALA A 179 -3.37 11.20 1.55
CA ALA A 179 -3.76 11.76 2.84
C ALA A 179 -3.79 13.29 2.78
N LEU A 180 -2.76 13.93 2.21
CA LEU A 180 -2.69 15.39 2.10
C LEU A 180 -3.80 15.97 1.19
N HIS A 181 -4.12 15.31 0.07
CA HIS A 181 -5.27 15.69 -0.76
C HIS A 181 -6.59 15.58 0.02
N ALA A 182 -6.80 14.47 0.72
CA ALA A 182 -7.99 14.27 1.54
C ALA A 182 -8.11 15.32 2.66
N ILE A 183 -7.01 15.65 3.33
CA ILE A 183 -6.95 16.72 4.34
C ILE A 183 -7.32 18.08 3.73
N GLY A 184 -6.77 18.42 2.56
CA GLY A 184 -7.10 19.68 1.86
C GLY A 184 -8.59 19.80 1.54
N ASN A 185 -9.21 18.72 1.05
CA ASN A 185 -10.63 18.67 0.74
C ASN A 185 -11.51 18.77 2.00
N LEU A 186 -11.14 18.05 3.07
CA LEU A 186 -11.85 18.09 4.35
C LEU A 186 -11.72 19.47 5.03
N ALA A 187 -10.55 20.10 4.96
CA ALA A 187 -10.32 21.45 5.47
C ALA A 187 -11.13 22.49 4.68
N THR A 188 -11.21 22.38 3.35
CA THR A 188 -12.10 23.21 2.51
C THR A 188 -13.56 23.04 2.91
N ALA A 189 -13.97 21.83 3.27
CA ALA A 189 -15.30 21.51 3.79
C ALA A 189 -15.50 21.90 5.28
N ASN A 190 -14.57 22.65 5.87
CA ASN A 190 -14.63 23.19 7.24
C ASN A 190 -14.68 22.10 8.35
N PHE A 191 -14.02 20.95 8.15
CA PHE A 191 -13.87 19.94 9.21
C PHE A 191 -12.92 20.41 10.33
N PHE A 192 -12.02 21.35 10.05
CA PHE A 192 -11.00 21.84 10.99
C PHE A 192 -11.09 23.37 11.19
N PRO A 193 -12.18 23.90 11.77
CA PRO A 193 -12.39 25.35 11.87
C PRO A 193 -11.31 26.06 12.72
N ALA A 194 -10.62 25.35 13.61
CA ALA A 194 -9.51 25.87 14.39
C ALA A 194 -8.18 25.99 13.60
N HIS A 195 -8.10 25.38 12.41
CA HIS A 195 -6.90 25.31 11.58
C HIS A 195 -7.19 25.72 10.11
N PRO A 196 -7.63 26.97 9.86
CA PRO A 196 -8.04 27.40 8.52
C PRO A 196 -6.91 27.34 7.48
N SER A 197 -5.64 27.41 7.91
CA SER A 197 -4.48 27.31 7.02
C SER A 197 -4.27 25.89 6.45
N TRP A 198 -4.80 24.85 7.09
CA TRP A 198 -4.58 23.46 6.65
C TRP A 198 -5.11 23.20 5.24
N SER A 199 -6.14 23.92 4.79
CA SER A 199 -6.63 23.79 3.42
C SER A 199 -5.54 24.11 2.39
N GLU A 200 -4.87 25.25 2.53
CA GLU A 200 -3.81 25.68 1.60
C GLU A 200 -2.53 24.85 1.81
N THR A 201 -2.13 24.65 3.07
CA THR A 201 -0.92 23.88 3.42
C THR A 201 -1.00 22.45 2.90
N ALA A 202 -2.10 21.75 3.15
CA ALA A 202 -2.26 20.35 2.74
C ALA A 202 -2.38 20.22 1.22
N THR A 203 -3.16 21.09 0.55
CA THR A 203 -3.30 21.06 -0.92
C THR A 203 -1.96 21.30 -1.62
N THR A 204 -1.20 22.30 -1.18
CA THR A 204 0.13 22.60 -1.74
C THR A 204 1.11 21.46 -1.49
N SER A 205 1.13 20.92 -0.27
CA SER A 205 2.01 19.80 0.10
C SER A 205 1.64 18.54 -0.68
N ALA A 206 0.35 18.27 -0.89
CA ALA A 206 -0.14 17.12 -1.65
C ALA A 206 0.40 17.13 -3.08
N GLN A 207 0.39 18.29 -3.76
CA GLN A 207 0.93 18.41 -5.11
C GLN A 207 2.44 18.11 -5.14
N ILE A 208 3.21 18.66 -4.19
CA ILE A 208 4.65 18.45 -4.10
C ILE A 208 4.96 16.95 -3.86
N TRP A 209 4.27 16.33 -2.91
CA TRP A 209 4.40 14.89 -2.62
C TRP A 209 3.88 14.00 -3.75
N GLN A 210 2.95 14.46 -4.58
CA GLN A 210 2.50 13.68 -5.72
C GLN A 210 3.50 13.69 -6.88
N ASP A 211 4.15 14.83 -7.12
CA ASP A 211 4.97 15.06 -8.32
C ASP A 211 6.43 14.58 -8.18
N ASN A 212 7.01 14.63 -6.98
CA ASN A 212 8.46 14.50 -6.79
C ASN A 212 8.96 13.10 -6.37
N PRO A 213 8.31 12.35 -5.46
CA PRO A 213 8.84 11.11 -4.91
C PRO A 213 9.08 9.98 -5.93
N LEU A 214 8.24 9.84 -6.97
CA LEU A 214 8.35 8.74 -7.94
C LEU A 214 9.75 8.62 -8.57
N ALA A 215 10.42 9.75 -8.83
CA ALA A 215 11.73 9.76 -9.46
C ALA A 215 12.82 9.08 -8.60
N PHE A 216 12.67 9.08 -7.27
CA PHE A 216 13.62 8.43 -6.36
C PHE A 216 13.61 6.91 -6.48
N PHE A 217 12.47 6.32 -6.90
CA PHE A 217 12.27 4.88 -6.95
C PHE A 217 12.41 4.30 -8.36
N ARG A 218 12.51 5.12 -9.40
CA ARG A 218 12.49 4.64 -10.77
C ARG A 218 13.69 3.75 -11.09
N ILE A 219 13.42 2.55 -11.58
CA ILE A 219 14.39 1.61 -12.14
C ILE A 219 14.13 1.48 -13.65
N THR A 220 15.21 1.42 -14.43
CA THR A 220 15.14 1.11 -15.87
C THR A 220 16.30 0.20 -16.23
N ILE A 221 16.00 -0.98 -16.75
CA ILE A 221 16.98 -2.03 -17.06
C ILE A 221 17.02 -2.24 -18.58
N PRO A 222 18.20 -2.14 -19.22
CA PRO A 222 18.33 -2.42 -20.64
C PRO A 222 17.91 -3.85 -21.02
N PRO A 223 17.40 -4.09 -22.24
CA PRO A 223 16.90 -5.40 -22.66
C PRO A 223 17.90 -6.54 -22.45
N ALA A 224 19.19 -6.34 -22.78
CA ALA A 224 20.21 -7.37 -22.64
C ALA A 224 20.42 -7.81 -21.18
N ASP A 225 20.48 -6.84 -20.27
CA ASP A 225 20.64 -7.09 -18.84
C ASP A 225 19.39 -7.75 -18.26
N ALA A 226 18.20 -7.27 -18.66
CA ALA A 226 16.93 -7.84 -18.24
C ALA A 226 16.80 -9.32 -18.64
N ASN A 227 17.13 -9.69 -19.89
CA ASN A 227 17.13 -11.09 -20.32
C ASN A 227 18.09 -11.94 -19.47
N SER A 228 19.30 -11.44 -19.19
CA SER A 228 20.30 -12.14 -18.39
C SER A 228 19.85 -12.37 -16.95
N LEU A 229 19.32 -11.32 -16.32
CA LEU A 229 18.82 -11.35 -14.94
C LEU A 229 17.65 -12.32 -14.78
N VAL A 230 16.65 -12.22 -15.66
CA VAL A 230 15.47 -13.11 -15.65
C VAL A 230 15.85 -14.57 -15.88
N GLN A 231 16.76 -14.85 -16.82
CA GLN A 231 17.22 -16.21 -17.08
C GLN A 231 17.99 -16.80 -15.89
N THR A 232 18.83 -15.98 -15.24
CA THR A 232 19.58 -16.37 -14.04
C THR A 232 18.62 -16.67 -12.89
N TYR A 233 17.62 -15.82 -12.67
CA TYR A 233 16.62 -16.01 -11.64
C TYR A 233 15.74 -17.25 -11.88
N ALA A 234 15.25 -17.44 -13.10
CA ALA A 234 14.46 -18.62 -13.47
C ALA A 234 15.22 -19.93 -13.19
N THR A 235 16.54 -19.93 -13.48
CA THR A 235 17.42 -21.06 -13.15
C THR A 235 17.56 -21.24 -11.64
N THR A 236 17.67 -20.15 -10.89
CA THR A 236 17.88 -20.15 -9.43
C THR A 236 16.69 -20.77 -8.69
N ILE A 237 15.47 -20.49 -9.13
CA ILE A 237 14.24 -21.00 -8.50
C ILE A 237 13.75 -22.31 -9.15
N ASN A 238 14.56 -22.92 -10.02
CA ASN A 238 14.27 -24.18 -10.72
C ASN A 238 12.98 -24.16 -11.56
N LEU A 239 12.69 -23.06 -12.28
CA LEU A 239 11.68 -23.12 -13.33
C LEU A 239 12.17 -24.06 -14.44
N SER A 240 11.29 -24.94 -14.92
CA SER A 240 11.65 -25.94 -15.94
C SER A 240 12.25 -25.26 -17.18
N PRO A 241 13.27 -25.84 -17.82
CA PRO A 241 13.76 -25.38 -19.13
C PRO A 241 12.68 -25.36 -20.22
N SER A 242 11.56 -26.06 -20.02
CA SER A 242 10.41 -26.05 -20.94
C SER A 242 9.52 -24.81 -20.80
N LEU A 243 9.67 -24.00 -19.74
CA LEU A 243 8.93 -22.75 -19.59
C LEU A 243 9.39 -21.77 -20.67
N SER A 244 8.48 -21.35 -21.54
CA SER A 244 8.79 -20.33 -22.53
C SER A 244 8.83 -18.97 -21.86
N ILE A 245 10.03 -18.48 -21.57
CA ILE A 245 10.26 -17.11 -21.10
C ILE A 245 10.29 -16.20 -22.33
N PRO A 246 9.38 -15.21 -22.46
CA PRO A 246 9.40 -14.28 -23.57
C PRO A 246 10.72 -13.51 -23.64
N SER A 247 11.25 -13.31 -24.85
CA SER A 247 12.44 -12.47 -25.02
C SER A 247 12.08 -11.02 -24.75
N ILE A 248 12.91 -10.34 -23.96
CA ILE A 248 12.74 -8.94 -23.61
C ILE A 248 13.42 -8.09 -24.69
N THR A 249 12.62 -7.36 -25.48
CA THR A 249 13.11 -6.52 -26.59
C THR A 249 13.29 -5.06 -26.21
N ASP A 250 12.54 -4.60 -25.21
CA ASP A 250 12.47 -3.22 -24.74
C ASP A 250 12.99 -3.09 -23.31
N ALA A 251 13.34 -1.87 -22.90
CA ALA A 251 13.82 -1.64 -21.54
C ALA A 251 12.70 -1.88 -20.52
N ILE A 252 13.01 -2.65 -19.47
CA ILE A 252 12.07 -2.89 -18.38
C ILE A 252 12.10 -1.70 -17.42
N THR A 253 10.95 -1.11 -17.15
CA THR A 253 10.79 -0.02 -16.19
C THR A 253 9.85 -0.45 -15.07
N PHE A 254 10.20 -0.14 -13.83
CA PHE A 254 9.36 -0.32 -12.65
C PHE A 254 9.86 0.57 -11.52
N HIS A 255 9.13 0.65 -10.42
CA HIS A 255 9.55 1.36 -9.22
C HIS A 255 10.13 0.37 -8.20
N ALA A 256 11.28 0.73 -7.62
CA ALA A 256 11.91 0.02 -6.52
C ALA A 256 10.91 -0.13 -5.37
N LEU A 257 10.91 -1.28 -4.73
CA LEU A 257 10.01 -1.57 -3.61
C LEU A 257 10.27 -0.66 -2.40
N ALA A 258 11.53 -0.27 -2.20
CA ALA A 258 11.98 0.68 -1.20
C ALA A 258 13.37 1.25 -1.58
N LEU A 259 13.81 2.27 -0.84
CA LEU A 259 15.21 2.75 -0.88
C LEU A 259 15.98 2.24 0.33
N ASP A 260 17.32 2.30 0.22
CA ASP A 260 18.27 1.96 1.29
C ASP A 260 18.03 0.55 1.87
N GLY A 261 18.08 -0.45 0.97
CA GLY A 261 17.89 -1.86 1.25
C GLY A 261 19.10 -2.57 1.85
N ASN A 262 18.91 -3.87 2.11
CA ASN A 262 19.98 -4.77 2.57
C ASN A 262 21.21 -4.73 1.65
N ASN A 263 22.36 -5.09 2.18
CA ASN A 263 23.64 -5.07 1.46
C ASN A 263 24.01 -3.69 0.88
N ASN A 264 23.57 -2.62 1.54
CA ASN A 264 23.78 -1.22 1.14
C ASN A 264 23.25 -0.91 -0.26
N GLN A 265 22.15 -1.56 -0.68
CA GLN A 265 21.55 -1.31 -1.97
C GLN A 265 20.74 0.00 -1.94
N PRO A 266 21.04 0.99 -2.79
CA PRO A 266 20.30 2.26 -2.78
C PRO A 266 18.85 2.11 -3.23
N LEU A 267 18.58 1.13 -4.11
CA LEU A 267 17.26 0.78 -4.61
C LEU A 267 17.01 -0.71 -4.38
N VAL A 268 15.84 -1.05 -3.84
CA VAL A 268 15.39 -2.42 -3.71
C VAL A 268 14.77 -2.87 -5.04
N HIS A 269 15.54 -3.59 -5.85
CA HIS A 269 15.25 -3.95 -7.23
C HIS A 269 14.23 -5.11 -7.36
N ILE A 270 13.06 -4.91 -6.77
CA ILE A 270 11.93 -5.86 -6.78
C ILE A 270 10.78 -5.20 -7.54
N MET A 271 10.42 -5.75 -8.69
CA MET A 271 9.19 -5.35 -9.39
C MET A 271 8.00 -5.77 -8.53
N ASN A 272 7.03 -4.90 -8.30
CA ASN A 272 6.00 -5.11 -7.27
C ASN A 272 4.66 -4.50 -7.69
N THR A 273 3.60 -4.84 -6.96
CA THR A 273 2.23 -4.39 -7.23
C THR A 273 1.84 -3.13 -6.46
N ASP A 274 2.76 -2.47 -5.74
CA ASP A 274 2.42 -1.32 -4.90
C ASP A 274 2.04 -0.07 -5.72
N ASP A 275 2.25 -0.11 -7.03
CA ASP A 275 1.64 0.84 -7.98
C ASP A 275 0.09 0.89 -7.81
N CYS A 276 -0.55 -0.17 -7.30
CA CYS A 276 -1.98 -0.22 -7.03
C CYS A 276 -2.45 0.88 -6.06
N PHE A 277 -1.66 1.23 -5.05
CA PHE A 277 -2.00 2.28 -4.08
C PHE A 277 -2.14 3.62 -4.78
N ARG A 278 -1.18 3.95 -5.66
CA ARG A 278 -1.20 5.20 -6.42
C ARG A 278 -2.38 5.22 -7.40
N LEU A 279 -2.63 4.12 -8.11
CA LEU A 279 -3.77 4.03 -9.04
C LEU A 279 -5.13 4.15 -8.35
N PHE A 280 -5.26 3.60 -7.14
CA PHE A 280 -6.52 3.58 -6.40
C PHE A 280 -6.79 4.88 -5.64
N LEU A 281 -5.76 5.44 -4.99
CA LEU A 281 -5.93 6.58 -4.08
C LEU A 281 -5.73 7.95 -4.73
N LEU A 282 -5.03 8.03 -5.87
CA LEU A 282 -4.69 9.29 -6.52
C LEU A 282 -5.33 9.43 -7.91
N ASN A 283 -5.67 10.66 -8.24
CA ASN A 283 -6.10 11.07 -9.58
C ASN A 283 -5.11 12.09 -10.14
N SER A 284 -3.84 11.69 -10.30
CA SER A 284 -2.80 12.59 -10.83
C SER A 284 -3.24 13.21 -12.17
N THR A 285 -2.90 14.47 -12.37
CA THR A 285 -3.19 15.25 -13.59
C THR A 285 -1.93 15.55 -14.40
N THR A 286 -0.76 15.11 -13.91
CA THR A 286 0.52 15.36 -14.57
C THR A 286 0.76 14.33 -15.66
N ASP A 287 0.25 14.57 -16.87
CA ASP A 287 0.29 13.61 -17.99
C ASP A 287 1.69 13.07 -18.33
N SER A 288 2.73 13.90 -18.21
CA SER A 288 4.12 13.50 -18.45
C SER A 288 4.62 12.40 -17.48
N GLN A 289 3.94 12.24 -16.34
CA GLN A 289 4.23 11.21 -15.34
C GLN A 289 3.15 10.12 -15.35
N LEU A 290 1.87 10.50 -15.44
CA LEU A 290 0.73 9.59 -15.40
C LEU A 290 0.73 8.61 -16.57
N THR A 291 0.93 9.08 -17.81
CA THR A 291 0.86 8.23 -19.00
C THR A 291 1.95 7.14 -18.99
N PRO A 292 3.25 7.47 -18.73
CA PRO A 292 4.27 6.44 -18.57
C PRO A 292 4.03 5.49 -17.39
N PHE A 293 3.54 6.02 -16.25
CA PHE A 293 3.23 5.22 -15.06
C PHE A 293 2.16 4.15 -15.33
N LEU A 294 1.05 4.55 -15.96
CA LEU A 294 -0.03 3.65 -16.35
C LEU A 294 0.44 2.60 -17.36
N ASN A 295 1.21 3.01 -18.37
CA ASN A 295 1.73 2.08 -19.36
C ASN A 295 2.66 1.05 -18.72
N GLN A 296 3.61 1.50 -17.89
CA GLN A 296 4.53 0.63 -17.16
C GLN A 296 3.79 -0.35 -16.24
N THR A 297 2.82 0.13 -15.47
CA THR A 297 2.02 -0.73 -14.59
C THR A 297 1.31 -1.80 -15.41
N ALA A 298 0.65 -1.40 -16.50
CA ALA A 298 -0.07 -2.31 -17.38
C ALA A 298 0.85 -3.36 -18.03
N THR A 299 2.02 -2.95 -18.55
CA THR A 299 2.97 -3.89 -19.16
C THR A 299 3.58 -4.86 -18.15
N ASN A 300 3.80 -4.43 -16.91
CA ASN A 300 4.32 -5.31 -15.85
C ASN A 300 3.28 -6.34 -15.40
N ILE A 301 1.98 -5.99 -15.43
CA ILE A 301 0.88 -6.92 -15.19
C ILE A 301 0.75 -7.91 -16.35
N LEU A 302 0.79 -7.44 -17.60
CA LEU A 302 0.59 -8.30 -18.77
C LEU A 302 1.74 -9.27 -19.05
N ALA A 303 2.95 -8.93 -18.61
CA ALA A 303 4.11 -9.82 -18.78
C ALA A 303 4.03 -11.02 -17.82
N PRO A 304 4.28 -12.26 -18.31
CA PRO A 304 4.26 -13.44 -17.45
C PRO A 304 5.47 -13.46 -16.52
N PHE A 305 5.29 -13.92 -15.28
CA PHE A 305 6.39 -14.20 -14.35
C PHE A 305 7.32 -15.28 -14.95
N PRO A 306 8.66 -15.12 -14.91
CA PRO A 306 9.42 -14.11 -14.16
C PRO A 306 9.74 -12.79 -14.89
N VAL A 307 9.20 -12.53 -16.08
CA VAL A 307 9.35 -11.23 -16.77
C VAL A 307 8.48 -10.15 -16.11
N GLY A 308 7.22 -10.45 -15.84
CA GLY A 308 6.30 -9.53 -15.17
C GLY A 308 5.77 -10.08 -13.85
N LEU A 309 4.56 -9.69 -13.49
CA LEU A 309 3.93 -9.99 -12.20
C LEU A 309 2.87 -11.09 -12.28
N SER A 310 2.41 -11.49 -13.47
CA SER A 310 1.28 -12.41 -13.59
C SER A 310 1.70 -13.85 -13.87
N ASN A 311 1.01 -14.79 -13.26
CA ASN A 311 1.01 -16.19 -13.66
C ASN A 311 -0.42 -16.76 -13.54
N PRO A 312 -0.68 -18.01 -13.96
CA PRO A 312 -2.03 -18.60 -13.88
C PRO A 312 -2.67 -18.60 -12.47
N VAL A 313 -1.90 -18.50 -11.38
CA VAL A 313 -2.45 -18.47 -10.02
C VAL A 313 -2.83 -17.07 -9.54
N GLY A 314 -2.48 -16.02 -10.28
CA GLY A 314 -2.83 -14.64 -9.95
C GLY A 314 -1.71 -13.62 -10.21
N LEU A 315 -1.88 -12.44 -9.62
CA LEU A 315 -0.93 -11.33 -9.67
C LEU A 315 0.01 -11.39 -8.45
N LEU A 316 1.29 -11.64 -8.68
CA LEU A 316 2.30 -11.73 -7.62
C LEU A 316 2.64 -10.35 -7.06
N ILE A 317 2.74 -10.22 -5.74
CA ILE A 317 3.02 -8.92 -5.09
C ILE A 317 4.47 -8.46 -5.22
N ALA A 318 5.39 -9.37 -5.58
CA ALA A 318 6.80 -9.10 -5.73
C ALA A 318 7.43 -10.06 -6.76
N ASN A 319 8.35 -9.53 -7.55
CA ASN A 319 9.17 -10.27 -8.51
C ASN A 319 10.64 -9.83 -8.35
N PRO A 320 11.49 -10.68 -7.74
CA PRO A 320 12.91 -10.39 -7.50
C PRO A 320 13.82 -10.65 -8.71
N ALA A 321 13.28 -11.03 -9.88
CA ALA A 321 14.07 -11.46 -11.04
C ALA A 321 15.09 -10.42 -11.53
N TYR A 322 14.83 -9.15 -11.26
CA TYR A 322 15.65 -8.02 -11.67
C TYR A 322 16.70 -7.59 -10.64
N GLY A 323 16.75 -8.26 -9.49
CA GLY A 323 17.54 -7.83 -8.35
C GLY A 323 19.04 -8.10 -8.47
N GLY A 324 19.44 -9.14 -9.21
CA GLY A 324 20.85 -9.54 -9.43
C GLY A 324 21.61 -10.07 -8.20
N ASP A 325 21.25 -9.63 -7.00
CA ASP A 325 21.78 -10.13 -5.73
C ASP A 325 21.02 -11.38 -5.28
N ALA A 326 21.77 -12.43 -4.90
CA ALA A 326 21.23 -13.69 -4.43
C ALA A 326 20.33 -13.54 -3.19
N VAL A 327 20.55 -12.50 -2.37
CA VAL A 327 19.69 -12.22 -1.20
C VAL A 327 18.23 -12.03 -1.60
N TYR A 328 17.95 -11.46 -2.78
CA TYR A 328 16.58 -11.23 -3.23
C TYR A 328 15.87 -12.52 -3.57
N ALA A 329 16.51 -13.40 -4.35
CA ALA A 329 15.93 -14.72 -4.64
C ALA A 329 15.76 -15.58 -3.38
N ALA A 330 16.66 -15.44 -2.40
CA ALA A 330 16.58 -16.17 -1.14
C ALA A 330 15.50 -15.63 -0.18
N SER A 331 15.19 -14.34 -0.24
CA SER A 331 14.27 -13.69 0.72
C SER A 331 12.85 -13.51 0.17
N PHE A 332 12.70 -13.30 -1.15
CA PHE A 332 11.41 -13.17 -1.84
C PHE A 332 11.03 -14.49 -2.52
N THR A 333 10.91 -15.55 -1.73
CA THR A 333 10.47 -16.86 -2.23
C THR A 333 8.95 -16.91 -2.32
N ASN A 334 8.43 -17.96 -2.98
CA ASN A 334 7.00 -18.28 -2.95
C ASN A 334 6.54 -18.80 -1.57
N ASN A 335 7.44 -19.00 -0.62
CA ASN A 335 7.13 -19.37 0.76
C ASN A 335 7.27 -18.18 1.73
N ALA A 336 7.71 -17.01 1.27
CA ALA A 336 7.78 -15.81 2.10
C ALA A 336 6.43 -15.09 2.07
N TYR A 337 5.93 -14.68 3.24
CA TYR A 337 4.63 -14.01 3.42
C TYR A 337 4.46 -12.76 2.53
N HIS A 338 5.57 -12.05 2.29
CA HIS A 338 5.65 -10.89 1.39
C HIS A 338 6.57 -11.13 0.17
N GLY A 339 6.76 -12.39 -0.21
CA GLY A 339 7.58 -12.82 -1.35
C GLY A 339 6.82 -12.87 -2.68
N THR A 340 7.14 -13.84 -3.52
CA THR A 340 6.48 -14.08 -4.81
C THR A 340 5.12 -14.80 -4.61
N VAL A 341 4.23 -14.19 -3.84
CA VAL A 341 2.91 -14.71 -3.47
C VAL A 341 1.80 -13.81 -4.00
N VAL A 342 0.56 -14.27 -3.95
CA VAL A 342 -0.62 -13.48 -4.30
C VAL A 342 -1.35 -13.05 -3.04
N TRP A 343 -1.63 -11.76 -2.93
CA TRP A 343 -2.52 -11.21 -1.90
C TRP A 343 -3.80 -10.71 -2.55
N ILE A 344 -4.95 -11.20 -2.08
CA ILE A 344 -6.23 -10.89 -2.74
C ILE A 344 -6.52 -9.40 -2.75
N TRP A 345 -6.23 -8.70 -1.66
CA TRP A 345 -6.57 -7.29 -1.55
C TRP A 345 -5.68 -6.42 -2.46
N GLN A 346 -4.42 -6.83 -2.72
CA GLN A 346 -3.54 -6.15 -3.68
C GLN A 346 -4.07 -6.32 -5.10
N MET A 347 -4.51 -7.54 -5.46
CA MET A 347 -5.12 -7.80 -6.75
C MET A 347 -6.44 -7.02 -6.93
N ALA A 348 -7.28 -6.99 -5.89
CA ALA A 348 -8.52 -6.21 -5.87
C ALA A 348 -8.26 -4.69 -5.97
N MET A 349 -7.28 -4.17 -5.24
CA MET A 349 -6.89 -2.75 -5.30
C MET A 349 -6.31 -2.39 -6.65
N MET A 350 -5.52 -3.28 -7.28
CA MET A 350 -5.01 -3.07 -8.62
C MET A 350 -6.17 -2.99 -9.64
N GLY A 351 -7.12 -3.92 -9.58
CA GLY A 351 -8.32 -3.90 -10.43
C GLY A 351 -9.14 -2.63 -10.25
N ALA A 352 -9.46 -2.27 -9.00
CA ALA A 352 -10.20 -1.05 -8.68
C ALA A 352 -9.44 0.23 -9.08
N GLY A 353 -8.12 0.24 -8.95
CA GLY A 353 -7.25 1.33 -9.38
C GLY A 353 -7.26 1.52 -10.90
N LEU A 354 -7.09 0.45 -11.67
CA LEU A 354 -7.15 0.50 -13.13
C LEU A 354 -8.55 0.91 -13.63
N GLU A 355 -9.61 0.36 -13.03
CA GLU A 355 -11.00 0.76 -13.31
C GLU A 355 -11.18 2.26 -13.09
N ARG A 356 -10.75 2.76 -11.92
CA ARG A 356 -10.83 4.17 -11.57
C ARG A 356 -10.13 5.05 -12.60
N GLN A 357 -8.95 4.65 -13.09
CA GLN A 357 -8.25 5.42 -14.12
C GLN A 357 -8.99 5.34 -15.47
N LEU A 358 -9.44 4.16 -15.89
CA LEU A 358 -10.17 3.98 -17.16
C LEU A 358 -11.48 4.78 -17.21
N VAL A 359 -12.22 4.89 -16.10
CA VAL A 359 -13.45 5.69 -16.01
C VAL A 359 -13.18 7.18 -16.31
N ARG A 360 -11.97 7.69 -16.03
CA ARG A 360 -11.57 9.08 -16.37
C ARG A 360 -11.48 9.34 -17.88
N CYS A 361 -11.49 8.30 -18.70
CA CYS A 361 -11.54 8.42 -20.17
C CYS A 361 -12.97 8.55 -20.72
N GLY A 362 -14.00 8.43 -19.88
CA GLY A 362 -15.40 8.60 -20.27
C GLY A 362 -15.82 10.08 -20.41
N GLU A 363 -17.04 10.29 -20.92
CA GLU A 363 -17.66 11.62 -21.02
C GLU A 363 -18.14 12.09 -19.63
N GLY A 364 -17.21 12.59 -18.81
CA GLY A 364 -17.48 13.15 -17.48
C GLY A 364 -17.09 14.62 -17.36
N GLU A 365 -17.50 15.26 -16.26
CA GLU A 365 -17.02 16.59 -15.89
C GLU A 365 -15.58 16.48 -15.34
N GLY A 366 -14.60 16.96 -16.10
CA GLY A 366 -13.20 16.99 -15.68
C GLY A 366 -12.21 17.08 -16.85
N GLU A 367 -10.94 17.32 -16.53
CA GLU A 367 -9.86 17.21 -17.51
C GLU A 367 -9.62 15.74 -17.83
N VAL A 368 -9.82 15.37 -19.10
CA VAL A 368 -9.56 14.02 -19.61
C VAL A 368 -8.04 13.81 -19.64
N PRO A 369 -7.51 12.81 -18.93
CA PRO A 369 -6.06 12.56 -18.90
C PRO A 369 -5.48 12.22 -20.27
N GLY A 370 -4.25 12.64 -20.54
CA GLY A 370 -3.59 12.45 -21.83
C GLY A 370 -3.46 11.00 -22.26
N PHE A 371 -3.31 10.05 -21.33
CA PHE A 371 -3.24 8.62 -21.65
C PHE A 371 -4.53 8.10 -22.31
N CYS A 372 -5.67 8.76 -22.11
CA CYS A 372 -6.94 8.39 -22.74
C CYS A 372 -6.92 8.60 -24.26
N GLY A 373 -6.12 9.57 -24.73
CA GLY A 373 -5.90 9.84 -26.15
C GLY A 373 -4.76 9.02 -26.77
N ASP A 374 -3.92 8.37 -25.96
CA ASP A 374 -2.89 7.46 -26.42
C ASP A 374 -3.48 6.04 -26.57
N GLU A 375 -3.81 5.65 -27.79
CA GLU A 375 -4.43 4.34 -28.07
C GLU A 375 -3.59 3.16 -27.61
N GLY A 376 -2.27 3.27 -27.65
CA GLY A 376 -1.35 2.21 -27.19
C GLY A 376 -1.41 2.05 -25.68
N VAL A 377 -1.26 3.15 -24.95
CA VAL A 377 -1.30 3.12 -23.48
C VAL A 377 -2.69 2.75 -22.97
N ARG A 378 -3.76 3.38 -23.49
CA ARG A 378 -5.13 3.04 -23.10
C ARG A 378 -5.46 1.57 -23.41
N GLY A 379 -4.99 1.05 -24.55
CA GLY A 379 -5.14 -0.35 -24.93
C GLY A 379 -4.44 -1.29 -23.93
N ASN A 380 -3.21 -0.98 -23.54
CA ASN A 380 -2.47 -1.76 -22.55
C ASN A 380 -3.15 -1.74 -21.17
N VAL A 381 -3.62 -0.58 -20.71
CA VAL A 381 -4.33 -0.44 -19.42
C VAL A 381 -5.62 -1.26 -19.41
N LEU A 382 -6.41 -1.20 -20.48
CA LEU A 382 -7.62 -2.01 -20.62
C LEU A 382 -7.31 -3.50 -20.67
N ALA A 383 -6.26 -3.90 -21.40
CA ALA A 383 -5.83 -5.29 -21.46
C ALA A 383 -5.37 -5.80 -20.08
N ALA A 384 -4.61 -5.00 -19.33
CA ALA A 384 -4.20 -5.35 -17.97
C ALA A 384 -5.40 -5.49 -17.02
N TYR A 385 -6.37 -4.58 -17.09
CA TYR A 385 -7.61 -4.67 -16.32
C TYR A 385 -8.38 -5.96 -16.62
N ASN A 386 -8.59 -6.29 -17.90
CA ASN A 386 -9.28 -7.52 -18.29
C ASN A 386 -8.48 -8.77 -17.87
N HIS A 387 -7.15 -8.75 -18.02
CA HIS A 387 -6.30 -9.84 -17.60
C HIS A 387 -6.40 -10.13 -16.09
N LEU A 388 -6.51 -9.10 -15.26
CA LEU A 388 -6.73 -9.29 -13.81
C LEU A 388 -8.08 -9.94 -13.52
N TRP A 389 -9.15 -9.55 -14.22
CA TRP A 389 -10.44 -10.21 -14.09
C TRP A 389 -10.40 -11.66 -14.56
N ASP A 390 -9.72 -11.95 -15.68
CA ASP A 390 -9.51 -13.33 -16.13
C ASP A 390 -8.78 -14.16 -15.06
N LEU A 391 -7.76 -13.59 -14.39
CA LEU A 391 -7.04 -14.26 -13.30
C LEU A 391 -7.92 -14.46 -12.06
N ILE A 392 -8.73 -13.47 -11.68
CA ILE A 392 -9.69 -13.56 -10.57
C ILE A 392 -10.71 -14.67 -10.83
N GLU A 393 -11.32 -14.70 -12.02
CA GLU A 393 -12.31 -15.69 -12.41
C GLU A 393 -11.70 -17.10 -12.50
N MET A 394 -10.50 -17.23 -13.05
CA MET A 394 -9.77 -18.51 -13.12
C MET A 394 -9.48 -19.09 -11.72
N ASN A 395 -9.32 -18.22 -10.73
CA ASN A 395 -8.98 -18.58 -9.35
C ASN A 395 -10.16 -18.40 -8.36
N GLU A 396 -11.41 -18.35 -8.84
CA GLU A 396 -12.62 -18.13 -8.02
C GLU A 396 -12.73 -19.11 -6.83
N ALA A 397 -12.24 -20.33 -6.98
CA ALA A 397 -12.23 -21.31 -5.88
C ALA A 397 -11.39 -20.86 -4.66
N TYR A 398 -10.46 -19.92 -4.85
CA TYR A 398 -9.44 -19.55 -3.87
C TYR A 398 -9.51 -18.10 -3.41
N ILE A 399 -10.33 -17.24 -4.02
CA ILE A 399 -10.40 -15.79 -3.70
C ILE A 399 -10.84 -15.48 -2.25
N ASN A 400 -11.39 -16.45 -1.53
CA ASN A 400 -11.72 -16.31 -0.10
C ASN A 400 -10.49 -16.48 0.82
N ASN A 401 -9.32 -16.81 0.28
CA ASN A 401 -8.06 -16.79 1.01
C ASN A 401 -7.47 -15.37 0.97
N GLU A 402 -6.89 -14.94 2.08
CA GLU A 402 -6.19 -13.65 2.16
C GLU A 402 -4.92 -13.64 1.30
N VAL A 403 -4.15 -14.72 1.40
CA VAL A 403 -2.87 -14.91 0.70
C VAL A 403 -2.73 -16.36 0.26
N TRP A 404 -2.17 -16.56 -0.93
CA TRP A 404 -1.78 -17.88 -1.41
C TRP A 404 -0.52 -17.80 -2.27
N SER A 405 -0.02 -18.97 -2.63
CA SER A 405 1.22 -19.14 -3.35
C SER A 405 1.02 -20.13 -4.50
N TRP A 406 2.13 -20.59 -5.07
CA TRP A 406 2.16 -21.49 -6.20
C TRP A 406 3.30 -22.48 -6.10
N VAL A 407 3.11 -23.64 -6.70
CA VAL A 407 4.19 -24.58 -7.03
C VAL A 407 4.30 -24.70 -8.55
N PHE A 408 5.53 -24.82 -9.04
CA PHE A 408 5.80 -25.02 -10.45
C PHE A 408 6.05 -26.50 -10.72
N GLN A 409 5.12 -27.17 -11.40
CA GLN A 409 5.16 -28.60 -11.67
C GLN A 409 4.65 -28.86 -13.09
N ASP A 410 5.25 -29.83 -13.78
CA ASP A 410 4.86 -30.24 -15.14
C ASP A 410 4.80 -29.08 -16.17
N GLY A 411 5.60 -28.04 -15.95
CA GLY A 411 5.68 -26.87 -16.83
C GLY A 411 4.62 -25.80 -16.56
N ASP A 412 3.85 -25.91 -15.48
CA ASP A 412 2.76 -24.99 -15.14
C ASP A 412 2.83 -24.50 -13.69
N PHE A 413 2.19 -23.35 -13.43
CA PHE A 413 2.00 -22.80 -12.09
C PHE A 413 0.67 -23.29 -11.53
N THR A 414 0.70 -23.94 -10.38
CA THR A 414 -0.49 -24.46 -9.70
C THR A 414 -0.64 -23.83 -8.34
N PHE A 415 -1.88 -23.56 -7.93
CA PHE A 415 -2.22 -23.01 -6.64
C PHE A 415 -1.62 -23.86 -5.50
N GLU A 416 -1.09 -23.19 -4.48
CA GLU A 416 -0.72 -23.81 -3.21
C GLU A 416 -1.05 -22.87 -2.04
N ALA A 417 -1.57 -23.42 -0.96
CA ALA A 417 -1.80 -22.65 0.25
C ALA A 417 -0.44 -22.27 0.85
N LEU A 418 -0.25 -21.00 1.25
CA LEU A 418 1.03 -20.57 1.81
C LEU A 418 1.43 -21.39 3.06
N GLY A 419 0.45 -21.79 3.89
CA GLY A 419 0.68 -22.67 5.03
C GLY A 419 0.99 -24.14 4.69
N GLY A 420 0.90 -24.53 3.41
CA GLY A 420 1.23 -25.87 2.91
C GLY A 420 2.73 -26.10 2.69
N PHE A 421 3.52 -25.03 2.59
CA PHE A 421 4.97 -25.13 2.51
C PHE A 421 5.58 -25.50 3.87
N ALA A 422 6.61 -26.34 3.86
CA ALA A 422 7.44 -26.52 5.05
C ALA A 422 8.04 -25.16 5.45
N ALA A 423 8.04 -24.83 6.75
CA ALA A 423 8.67 -23.61 7.25
C ALA A 423 10.09 -23.51 6.67
N ALA A 424 10.38 -22.42 5.95
CA ALA A 424 11.69 -22.22 5.35
C ALA A 424 12.74 -22.29 6.47
N GLY A 425 13.58 -23.33 6.41
CA GLY A 425 14.71 -23.47 7.32
C GLY A 425 15.76 -22.41 7.01
N GLY A 426 15.57 -21.18 7.48
CA GLY A 426 16.51 -20.09 7.26
C GLY A 426 15.92 -18.71 7.51
N VAL A 427 16.21 -18.17 8.69
CA VAL A 427 16.06 -16.75 9.11
C VAL A 427 14.62 -16.21 9.16
N GLY A 428 13.95 -16.51 10.28
CA GLY A 428 13.02 -15.56 10.92
C GLY A 428 11.62 -15.46 10.31
N SER A 429 10.89 -16.57 10.19
CA SER A 429 9.43 -16.52 10.25
C SER A 429 8.99 -16.29 11.70
N ASN A 430 9.34 -15.16 12.29
CA ASN A 430 8.62 -14.70 13.45
C ASN A 430 7.36 -14.05 12.89
N ARG A 431 6.28 -14.83 12.85
CA ARG A 431 4.96 -14.22 13.10
C ARG A 431 5.09 -13.55 14.46
N GLU A 432 5.02 -12.23 14.50
CA GLU A 432 4.69 -11.54 15.74
C GLU A 432 3.20 -11.70 16.04
#